data_AF-A0A959AM01-F1
#
_entry.id   AF-A0A959AM01-F1
#
_cell.length_a   1.000
_cell.length_b   1.000
_cell.length_c   1.000
_cell.angle_alpha   90.00
_cell.angle_beta   90.00
_cell.angle_gamma   90.00
#
_symmetry.space_group_name_H-M   'P 1'
#
loop_
_entity.id
_entity.type
_entity.pdbx_description
1 polymer ?
#
loop_
_entity_poly.entity_id
_entity_poly.type
_entity_poly.pdbx_seq_one_letter_code
_entity_poly.pdbx_strand_id
1 'polypeptide(L)'
;ANPGTFFTSTNNGAPGDEDLDIISQQSGNGSASQNACIIELDVFAATDELTFEYVFGSEEYPEFVNTSFNDIFAFLISGPGIVGDPGLGAQKNIAVLPAPASVPVQINSVNNLLNWEYYRNNADGPSVAYDGLTSDYLGVKKSLTAFSEVTPCNTYHLKLAVADRGDGSYDSGVFISELQGGVPTLEVVYNNGINYLVEECIDAPDEIVIGLDADL
;
A
#
# COMPACT_ATOMS: atom_id res chain seq x y z
N ALA A 1 -1.07 -12.01 16.25
CA ALA A 1 0.23 -12.38 16.82
C ALA A 1 0.13 -12.33 18.35
N ASN A 2 1.06 -12.96 19.08
CA ASN A 2 1.09 -12.91 20.55
C ASN A 2 1.68 -11.57 21.02
N PRO A 3 1.37 -11.11 22.25
CA PRO A 3 2.09 -10.00 22.88
C PRO A 3 3.56 -10.40 23.05
N GLY A 4 4.45 -9.78 22.29
CA GLY A 4 5.88 -10.02 22.38
C GLY A 4 6.52 -8.95 23.25
N THR A 5 6.90 -9.29 24.48
CA THR A 5 7.83 -8.48 25.30
C THR A 5 9.30 -8.76 24.94
N PHE A 6 9.55 -9.24 23.72
CA PHE A 6 10.83 -9.70 23.21
C PHE A 6 10.92 -9.32 21.73
N PHE A 7 12.06 -8.77 21.31
CA PHE A 7 12.39 -8.57 19.89
C PHE A 7 12.18 -9.89 19.14
N THR A 8 11.43 -9.80 18.05
CA THR A 8 11.19 -10.90 17.12
C THR A 8 12.23 -10.93 16.02
N SER A 9 13.39 -10.30 16.23
CA SER A 9 14.43 -10.19 15.21
C SER A 9 15.15 -11.49 14.91
N THR A 10 15.33 -11.80 13.62
CA THR A 10 16.25 -12.82 13.14
C THR A 10 17.00 -12.35 11.91
N ASN A 11 18.31 -12.12 12.05
CA ASN A 11 19.17 -11.90 10.90
C ASN A 11 19.32 -13.19 10.08
N ASN A 12 18.72 -13.21 8.90
CA ASN A 12 18.71 -14.38 8.02
C ASN A 12 19.93 -14.43 7.10
N GLY A 13 20.77 -13.38 7.08
CA GLY A 13 21.92 -13.28 6.18
C GLY A 13 21.55 -13.30 4.69
N ALA A 14 20.28 -13.04 4.36
CA ALA A 14 19.78 -12.98 3.00
C ALA A 14 20.26 -11.70 2.29
N PRO A 15 20.44 -11.74 0.95
CA PRO A 15 20.81 -10.55 0.18
C PRO A 15 19.73 -9.47 0.27
N GLY A 16 20.10 -8.24 -0.10
CA GLY A 16 19.14 -7.16 -0.36
C GLY A 16 18.41 -7.32 -1.70
N ASP A 17 17.71 -6.27 -2.10
CA ASP A 17 16.96 -6.16 -3.36
C ASP A 17 17.31 -4.87 -4.11
N GLU A 18 17.60 -5.00 -5.42
CA GLU A 18 18.04 -3.88 -6.26
C GLU A 18 16.94 -2.81 -6.44
N ASP A 19 15.67 -3.23 -6.59
CA ASP A 19 14.56 -2.27 -6.74
C ASP A 19 14.38 -1.45 -5.46
N LEU A 20 14.48 -2.09 -4.29
CA LEU A 20 14.51 -1.38 -3.02
C LEU A 20 15.66 -0.38 -3.00
N ASP A 21 16.89 -0.77 -3.33
CA ASP A 21 18.07 0.10 -3.34
C ASP A 21 17.89 1.34 -4.23
N ILE A 22 17.24 1.18 -5.39
CA ILE A 22 16.89 2.30 -6.28
C ILE A 22 15.91 3.25 -5.58
N ILE A 23 14.86 2.74 -4.93
CA ILE A 23 13.92 3.58 -4.18
C ILE A 23 14.64 4.30 -3.01
N SER A 24 15.60 3.63 -2.35
CA SER A 24 16.46 4.22 -1.31
C SER A 24 17.22 5.44 -1.82
N GLN A 25 17.80 5.33 -3.01
CA GLN A 25 18.58 6.40 -3.62
C GLN A 25 17.71 7.59 -4.02
N GLN A 26 16.46 7.33 -4.41
CA GLN A 26 15.54 8.36 -4.89
C GLN A 26 14.79 9.08 -3.77
N SER A 27 14.47 8.37 -2.68
CA SER A 27 13.53 8.85 -1.66
C SER A 27 13.92 8.54 -0.21
N GLY A 28 15.08 7.90 0.00
CA GLY A 28 15.60 7.54 1.31
C GLY A 28 16.99 8.12 1.57
N ASN A 29 17.79 7.36 2.32
CA ASN A 29 19.17 7.74 2.67
C ASN A 29 20.22 7.12 1.74
N GLY A 30 19.80 6.40 0.68
CA GLY A 30 20.68 5.75 -0.28
C GLY A 30 21.39 4.49 0.24
N SER A 31 21.05 4.01 1.44
CA SER A 31 21.63 2.78 1.99
C SER A 31 21.11 1.57 1.24
N ALA A 32 22.00 0.58 1.05
CA ALA A 32 21.64 -0.72 0.49
C ALA A 32 20.77 -1.51 1.47
N SER A 33 19.81 -2.24 0.92
CA SER A 33 18.95 -3.18 1.62
C SER A 33 19.68 -4.46 1.98
N GLN A 34 19.23 -5.09 3.05
CA GLN A 34 19.73 -6.37 3.55
C GLN A 34 18.54 -7.23 3.95
N ASN A 35 18.70 -8.56 3.89
CA ASN A 35 17.70 -9.52 4.39
C ASN A 35 16.32 -9.35 3.74
N ALA A 36 16.29 -9.07 2.43
CA ALA A 36 15.04 -8.82 1.72
C ALA A 36 14.12 -10.05 1.73
N CYS A 37 12.86 -9.82 2.07
CA CYS A 37 11.77 -10.76 1.89
C CYS A 37 10.93 -10.32 0.69
N ILE A 38 10.84 -11.20 -0.31
CA ILE A 38 10.21 -10.90 -1.60
C ILE A 38 9.12 -11.92 -1.90
N ILE A 39 7.95 -11.43 -2.30
CA ILE A 39 6.85 -12.23 -2.86
C ILE A 39 6.53 -11.69 -4.24
N GLU A 40 6.51 -12.59 -5.23
CA GLU A 40 6.13 -12.28 -6.60
C GLU A 40 4.93 -13.12 -7.01
N LEU A 41 3.96 -12.49 -7.68
CA LEU A 41 2.80 -13.16 -8.24
C LEU A 41 2.27 -12.45 -9.47
N ASP A 42 1.60 -13.21 -10.33
CA ASP A 42 0.86 -12.69 -11.46
C ASP A 42 -0.63 -12.62 -11.12
N VAL A 43 -1.27 -11.48 -11.40
CA VAL A 43 -2.69 -11.23 -11.15
C VAL A 43 -3.39 -10.91 -12.45
N PHE A 44 -4.49 -11.61 -12.71
CA PHE A 44 -5.41 -11.27 -13.80
C PHE A 44 -6.37 -10.17 -13.34
N ALA A 45 -6.34 -9.02 -14.00
CA ALA A 45 -7.24 -7.90 -13.75
C ALA A 45 -8.52 -8.04 -14.59
N ALA A 46 -9.65 -8.35 -13.96
CA ALA A 46 -10.95 -8.37 -14.61
C ALA A 46 -11.59 -6.97 -14.74
N THR A 47 -11.01 -5.99 -14.04
CA THR A 47 -11.51 -4.63 -13.84
C THR A 47 -10.43 -3.62 -14.25
N ASP A 48 -10.76 -2.34 -14.20
CA ASP A 48 -9.89 -1.20 -14.54
C ASP A 48 -9.06 -0.66 -13.36
N GLU A 49 -9.27 -1.20 -12.16
CA GLU A 49 -8.44 -0.93 -11.00
C GLU A 49 -8.03 -2.21 -10.25
N LEU A 50 -6.87 -2.13 -9.58
CA LEU A 50 -6.44 -3.06 -8.55
C LEU A 50 -6.17 -2.29 -7.25
N THR A 51 -6.71 -2.79 -6.15
CA THR A 51 -6.46 -2.25 -4.81
C THR A 51 -5.98 -3.32 -3.84
N PHE A 52 -5.09 -2.91 -2.94
CA PHE A 52 -4.55 -3.76 -1.89
C PHE A 52 -4.49 -3.00 -0.59
N GLU A 53 -4.89 -3.66 0.48
CA GLU A 53 -4.78 -3.13 1.82
C GLU A 53 -3.55 -3.68 2.51
N TYR A 54 -2.73 -2.80 3.07
CA TYR A 54 -1.52 -3.19 3.78
C TYR A 54 -1.24 -2.36 5.02
N VAL A 55 -0.49 -2.93 5.95
CA VAL A 55 0.08 -2.27 7.13
C VAL A 55 1.57 -2.56 7.14
N PHE A 56 2.39 -1.52 7.14
CA PHE A 56 3.82 -1.62 7.41
C PHE A 56 4.05 -1.42 8.91
N GLY A 57 4.91 -2.24 9.51
CA GLY A 57 5.30 -2.12 10.91
C GLY A 57 6.78 -2.40 11.10
N SER A 58 7.37 -1.81 12.13
CA SER A 58 8.78 -2.01 12.48
C SER A 58 9.01 -1.93 13.99
N GLU A 59 10.00 -2.69 14.47
CA GLU A 59 10.60 -2.57 15.81
C GLU A 59 11.53 -1.33 15.91
N GLU A 60 11.79 -0.63 14.81
CA GLU A 60 12.65 0.57 14.80
C GLU A 60 11.91 1.87 15.17
N TYR A 61 10.58 1.83 15.22
CA TYR A 61 9.79 2.96 15.65
C TYR A 61 9.69 3.04 17.18
N PRO A 62 9.60 4.24 17.78
CA PRO A 62 10.01 5.54 17.25
C PRO A 62 11.51 5.82 17.42
N GLU A 63 12.28 4.95 18.06
CA GLU A 63 13.65 5.19 18.55
C GLU A 63 14.64 5.53 17.44
N PHE A 64 14.46 4.96 16.24
CA PHE A 64 15.39 5.08 15.13
C PHE A 64 14.88 5.95 13.98
N VAL A 65 13.78 6.66 14.20
CA VAL A 65 13.25 7.66 13.28
C VAL A 65 14.30 8.73 12.97
N ASN A 66 14.44 9.08 11.69
CA ASN A 66 15.43 10.01 11.13
C ASN A 66 16.90 9.58 11.32
N THR A 67 17.16 8.28 11.50
CA THR A 67 18.51 7.73 11.53
C THR A 67 18.84 6.97 10.23
N SER A 68 19.97 6.25 10.20
CA SER A 68 20.34 5.37 9.09
C SER A 68 19.49 4.10 9.03
N PHE A 69 18.82 3.74 10.13
CA PHE A 69 17.91 2.60 10.21
C PHE A 69 16.55 3.04 9.64
N ASN A 70 16.26 2.55 8.44
CA ASN A 70 15.20 3.08 7.59
C ASN A 70 14.68 1.99 6.65
N ASP A 71 14.19 0.92 7.25
CA ASP A 71 13.54 -0.16 6.54
C ASP A 71 12.45 0.34 5.60
N ILE A 72 12.29 -0.40 4.51
CA ILE A 72 11.47 -0.01 3.38
C ILE A 72 10.51 -1.12 2.97
N PHE A 73 9.34 -0.71 2.50
CA PHE A 73 8.45 -1.58 1.75
C PHE A 73 8.22 -1.01 0.36
N ALA A 74 8.34 -1.87 -0.66
CA ALA A 74 7.90 -1.58 -2.00
C ALA A 74 6.81 -2.57 -2.42
N PHE A 75 5.79 -2.02 -3.07
CA PHE A 75 4.78 -2.80 -3.77
C PHE A 75 4.86 -2.38 -5.23
N LEU A 76 5.54 -3.19 -6.02
CA LEU A 76 5.80 -2.92 -7.42
C LEU A 76 4.77 -3.61 -8.30
N ILE A 77 4.26 -2.88 -9.28
CA ILE A 77 3.37 -3.39 -10.33
C ILE A 77 3.97 -3.12 -11.70
N SER A 78 3.88 -4.10 -12.61
CA SER A 78 4.18 -3.93 -14.03
C SER A 78 3.18 -4.66 -14.90
N GLY A 79 2.99 -4.19 -16.13
CA GLY A 79 2.05 -4.76 -17.09
C GLY A 79 1.56 -3.72 -18.11
N PRO A 80 0.61 -4.11 -18.99
CA PRO A 80 0.06 -3.22 -20.00
C PRO A 80 -0.50 -1.92 -19.40
N GLY A 81 -0.12 -0.77 -19.97
CA GLY A 81 -0.60 0.54 -19.52
C GLY A 81 0.09 1.11 -18.28
N ILE A 82 0.90 0.34 -17.55
CA ILE A 82 1.68 0.85 -16.42
C ILE A 82 2.92 1.57 -16.93
N VAL A 83 3.06 2.83 -16.53
CA VAL A 83 4.30 3.61 -16.71
C VAL A 83 5.13 3.43 -15.44
N GLY A 84 6.27 2.75 -15.57
CA GLY A 84 7.16 2.50 -14.45
C GLY A 84 7.92 3.73 -13.96
N ASP A 85 8.36 3.65 -12.71
CA ASP A 85 9.20 4.68 -12.08
C ASP A 85 10.64 4.59 -12.62
N PRO A 86 11.39 5.71 -12.64
CA PRO A 86 12.76 5.73 -13.14
C PRO A 86 13.64 4.68 -12.45
N GLY A 87 14.36 3.88 -13.25
CA GLY A 87 15.28 2.87 -12.73
C GLY A 87 14.65 1.53 -12.36
N LEU A 88 13.33 1.44 -12.10
CA LEU A 88 12.67 0.21 -11.65
C LEU A 88 12.26 -0.75 -12.78
N GLY A 89 12.94 -0.73 -13.92
CA GLY A 89 12.70 -1.72 -14.98
C GLY A 89 11.26 -1.78 -15.52
N ALA A 90 10.60 -0.62 -15.68
CA ALA A 90 9.18 -0.49 -16.06
C ALA A 90 8.15 -0.91 -14.99
N GLN A 91 8.60 -1.15 -13.75
CA GLN A 91 7.73 -1.31 -12.60
C GLN A 91 7.41 0.05 -11.95
N LYS A 92 6.24 0.17 -11.34
CA LYS A 92 5.81 1.34 -10.57
C LYS A 92 5.61 0.95 -9.11
N ASN A 93 6.12 1.74 -8.17
CA ASN A 93 5.85 1.55 -6.75
C ASN A 93 4.49 2.17 -6.36
N ILE A 94 3.59 1.33 -5.87
CA ILE A 94 2.27 1.71 -5.36
C ILE A 94 2.16 1.62 -3.83
N ALA A 95 3.24 1.26 -3.13
CA ALA A 95 3.38 1.42 -1.68
C ALA A 95 3.76 2.86 -1.31
N VAL A 96 2.87 3.80 -1.61
CA VAL A 96 3.04 5.24 -1.35
C VAL A 96 1.93 5.77 -0.47
N LEU A 97 2.21 6.84 0.28
CA LEU A 97 1.16 7.58 0.98
C LEU A 97 0.19 8.23 -0.02
N PRO A 98 -1.09 8.39 0.36
CA PRO A 98 -2.05 9.14 -0.46
C PRO A 98 -1.58 10.55 -0.81
N ALA A 99 -2.07 11.07 -1.92
CA ALA A 99 -1.86 12.47 -2.29
C ALA A 99 -2.34 13.40 -1.15
N PRO A 100 -1.64 14.52 -0.90
CA PRO A 100 -0.60 15.11 -1.74
C PRO A 100 0.83 14.64 -1.44
N ALA A 101 1.04 13.79 -0.42
CA ALA A 101 2.38 13.39 -0.02
C ALA A 101 3.06 12.53 -1.10
N SER A 102 2.38 11.48 -1.58
CA SER A 102 2.84 10.60 -2.66
C SER A 102 4.29 10.10 -2.48
N VAL A 103 4.71 9.87 -1.23
CA VAL A 103 6.05 9.37 -0.87
C VAL A 103 6.01 7.86 -0.60
N PRO A 104 7.05 7.10 -0.95
CA PRO A 104 7.18 5.68 -0.59
C PRO A 104 7.08 5.44 0.90
N VAL A 105 6.51 4.31 1.31
CA VAL A 105 6.41 3.91 2.72
C VAL A 105 7.75 3.33 3.21
N GLN A 106 8.35 4.03 4.16
CA GLN A 106 9.56 3.67 4.90
C GLN A 106 9.53 4.39 6.25
N ILE A 107 10.40 4.02 7.17
CA ILE A 107 10.41 4.57 8.55
C ILE A 107 10.53 6.09 8.57
N ASN A 108 11.47 6.63 7.80
CA ASN A 108 11.72 8.06 7.78
C ASN A 108 10.65 8.85 7.03
N SER A 109 9.79 8.22 6.22
CA SER A 109 8.70 8.90 5.51
C SER A 109 7.38 8.87 6.28
N VAL A 110 7.15 7.89 7.17
CA VAL A 110 5.94 7.79 7.99
C VAL A 110 6.33 7.50 9.44
N ASN A 111 6.19 8.47 10.34
CA ASN A 111 6.57 8.32 11.75
C ASN A 111 5.85 9.31 12.66
N ASN A 112 6.20 9.32 13.95
CA ASN A 112 5.64 10.23 14.95
C ASN A 112 5.97 11.72 14.72
N LEU A 113 6.87 12.07 13.80
CA LEU A 113 7.29 13.45 13.50
C LEU A 113 6.87 13.91 12.09
N LEU A 114 6.90 13.00 11.10
CA LEU A 114 6.60 13.26 9.70
C LEU A 114 5.48 12.33 9.21
N ASN A 115 4.47 12.90 8.54
CA ASN A 115 3.27 12.18 8.11
C ASN A 115 2.62 11.38 9.27
N TRP A 116 2.64 11.96 10.47
CA TRP A 116 2.17 11.34 11.71
C TRP A 116 0.70 10.94 11.65
N GLU A 117 -0.08 11.60 10.79
CA GLU A 117 -1.48 11.28 10.54
C GLU A 117 -1.63 9.84 10.04
N TYR A 118 -0.60 9.24 9.44
CA TYR A 118 -0.58 7.85 8.95
C TYR A 118 0.16 6.88 9.90
N TYR A 119 0.70 7.36 11.02
CA TYR A 119 1.47 6.56 11.99
C TYR A 119 0.66 6.19 13.23
N ARG A 120 0.81 4.95 13.72
CA ARG A 120 0.22 4.45 14.96
C ARG A 120 1.30 3.89 15.85
N ASN A 121 1.41 4.48 17.04
CA ASN A 121 2.25 3.93 18.10
C ASN A 121 1.66 2.59 18.58
N ASN A 122 2.51 1.58 18.65
CA ASN A 122 2.19 0.24 19.14
C ASN A 122 3.23 -0.28 20.16
N ALA A 123 4.05 0.59 20.78
CA ALA A 123 5.09 0.20 21.73
C ALA A 123 4.58 -0.60 22.95
N ASP A 124 3.34 -0.33 23.40
CA ASP A 124 2.66 -1.08 24.47
C ASP A 124 1.57 -2.03 23.92
N GLY A 125 1.65 -2.36 22.63
CA GLY A 125 0.65 -3.14 21.90
C GLY A 125 0.57 -4.60 22.35
N PRO A 126 -0.62 -5.16 22.60
CA PRO A 126 -0.75 -6.51 23.15
C PRO A 126 -0.68 -7.63 22.10
N SER A 127 -0.53 -7.33 20.81
CA SER A 127 -0.82 -8.31 19.74
C SER A 127 0.17 -8.39 18.59
N VAL A 128 1.00 -7.37 18.37
CA VAL A 128 2.02 -7.33 17.31
C VAL A 128 3.29 -6.76 17.95
N ALA A 129 4.45 -7.37 17.65
CA ALA A 129 5.72 -7.04 18.29
C ALA A 129 6.39 -5.77 17.75
N TYR A 130 5.85 -5.17 16.68
CA TYR A 130 6.33 -3.91 16.13
C TYR A 130 5.91 -2.74 17.01
N ASP A 131 6.84 -1.84 17.29
CA ASP A 131 6.62 -0.68 18.16
C ASP A 131 5.84 0.45 17.45
N GLY A 132 5.75 0.40 16.12
CA GLY A 132 4.94 1.30 15.32
C GLY A 132 4.34 0.63 14.07
N LEU A 133 3.19 1.13 13.64
CA LEU A 133 2.43 0.63 12.49
C LEU A 133 1.95 1.79 11.61
N THR A 134 1.76 1.56 10.32
CA THR A 134 1.07 2.50 9.42
C THR A 134 -0.43 2.26 9.36
N SER A 135 -1.19 3.28 8.97
CA SER A 135 -2.63 3.18 8.67
C SER A 135 -3.05 4.40 7.84
N ASP A 136 -4.33 4.48 7.47
CA ASP A 136 -4.85 5.64 6.74
C ASP A 136 -4.80 6.95 7.55
N TYR A 137 -5.32 8.02 6.95
CA TYR A 137 -5.39 9.33 7.58
C TYR A 137 -6.17 9.28 8.91
N LEU A 138 -5.46 9.57 10.01
CA LEU A 138 -5.95 9.53 11.40
C LEU A 138 -6.49 8.18 11.88
N GLY A 139 -6.38 7.11 11.07
CA GLY A 139 -6.55 5.74 11.50
C GLY A 139 -8.00 5.33 11.56
N VAL A 140 -8.81 6.00 10.74
CA VAL A 140 -10.21 5.67 10.46
C VAL A 140 -10.25 4.24 9.93
N LYS A 141 -9.42 3.94 8.93
CA LYS A 141 -9.08 2.60 8.46
C LYS A 141 -7.75 2.16 9.06
N LYS A 142 -7.66 0.89 9.46
CA LYS A 142 -6.45 0.34 10.10
C LYS A 142 -5.36 -0.09 9.10
N SER A 143 -5.46 0.32 7.84
CA SER A 143 -4.57 -0.04 6.74
C SER A 143 -4.37 1.14 5.80
N LEU A 144 -3.27 1.12 5.05
CA LEU A 144 -3.06 1.91 3.85
C LEU A 144 -3.60 1.16 2.63
N THR A 145 -3.98 1.92 1.60
CA THR A 145 -4.43 1.39 0.31
C THR A 145 -3.36 1.62 -0.75
N ALA A 146 -2.81 0.55 -1.31
CA ALA A 146 -2.08 0.60 -2.57
C ALA A 146 -3.09 0.51 -3.72
N PHE A 147 -2.95 1.37 -4.72
CA PHE A 147 -3.89 1.51 -5.83
C PHE A 147 -3.14 1.61 -7.15
N SER A 148 -3.66 0.94 -8.18
CA SER A 148 -3.26 1.18 -9.57
C SER A 148 -4.45 1.08 -10.49
N GLU A 149 -4.60 2.06 -11.38
CA GLU A 149 -5.36 1.90 -12.62
C GLU A 149 -4.67 0.84 -13.49
N VAL A 150 -5.48 0.02 -14.14
CA VAL A 150 -5.07 -1.08 -15.00
C VAL A 150 -6.01 -1.17 -16.21
N THR A 151 -5.57 -1.84 -17.26
CA THR A 151 -6.42 -2.16 -18.41
C THR A 151 -7.11 -3.51 -18.14
N PRO A 152 -8.46 -3.56 -18.13
CA PRO A 152 -9.19 -4.81 -17.92
C PRO A 152 -8.76 -5.93 -18.88
N CYS A 153 -8.93 -7.17 -18.44
CA CYS A 153 -8.62 -8.39 -19.19
C CYS A 153 -7.13 -8.59 -19.52
N ASN A 154 -6.24 -8.05 -18.68
CA ASN A 154 -4.80 -8.26 -18.78
C ASN A 154 -4.22 -8.87 -17.50
N THR A 155 -3.03 -9.46 -17.61
CA THR A 155 -2.26 -9.95 -16.47
C THR A 155 -1.20 -8.93 -16.09
N TYR A 156 -1.08 -8.67 -14.80
CA TYR A 156 -0.10 -7.78 -14.18
C TYR A 156 0.83 -8.58 -13.29
N HIS A 157 2.12 -8.23 -13.30
CA HIS A 157 3.11 -8.81 -12.42
C HIS A 157 3.28 -7.92 -11.19
N LEU A 158 3.18 -8.53 -10.01
CA LEU A 158 3.31 -7.85 -8.73
C LEU A 158 4.52 -8.39 -7.98
N LYS A 159 5.33 -7.47 -7.44
CA LYS A 159 6.46 -7.77 -6.56
C LYS A 159 6.31 -6.98 -5.26
N LEU A 160 6.21 -7.69 -4.14
CA LEU A 160 6.16 -7.12 -2.80
C LEU A 160 7.50 -7.39 -2.14
N ALA A 161 8.22 -6.35 -1.75
CA ALA A 161 9.56 -6.45 -1.18
C ALA A 161 9.67 -5.61 0.08
N VAL A 162 10.11 -6.23 1.18
CA VAL A 162 10.47 -5.57 2.44
C VAL A 162 11.89 -5.97 2.81
N ALA A 163 12.68 -5.02 3.32
CA ALA A 163 14.06 -5.30 3.69
C ALA A 163 14.59 -4.35 4.75
N ASP A 164 15.55 -4.84 5.51
CA ASP A 164 16.27 -4.09 6.52
C ASP A 164 17.22 -3.08 5.88
N ARG A 165 17.46 -1.95 6.55
CA ARG A 165 18.47 -0.96 6.15
C ARG A 165 19.25 -0.43 7.33
N GLY A 166 20.56 -0.33 7.18
CA GLY A 166 21.46 0.20 8.21
C GLY A 166 21.99 -0.87 9.16
N ASP A 167 21.13 -1.72 9.71
CA ASP A 167 21.50 -3.00 10.32
C ASP A 167 20.45 -4.08 10.02
N GLY A 168 20.57 -5.26 10.63
CA GLY A 168 19.53 -6.30 10.60
C GLY A 168 19.32 -6.87 12.00
N SER A 169 19.21 -5.99 12.99
CA SER A 169 19.02 -6.30 14.42
C SER A 169 17.60 -6.02 14.91
N TYR A 170 16.84 -5.23 14.14
CA TYR A 170 15.43 -4.93 14.35
C TYR A 170 14.70 -5.26 13.06
N ASP A 171 13.54 -5.91 13.17
CA ASP A 171 12.82 -6.40 12.00
C ASP A 171 11.64 -5.49 11.66
N SER A 172 11.38 -5.37 10.36
CA SER A 172 10.16 -4.81 9.80
C SER A 172 9.29 -5.88 9.16
N GLY A 173 8.00 -5.57 8.97
CA GLY A 173 7.09 -6.47 8.28
C GLY A 173 5.87 -5.77 7.69
N VAL A 174 5.21 -6.50 6.80
CA VAL A 174 4.02 -6.02 6.10
C VAL A 174 2.90 -7.02 6.28
N PHE A 175 1.78 -6.55 6.82
CA PHE A 175 0.53 -7.30 6.82
C PHE A 175 -0.25 -6.91 5.59
N ILE A 176 -0.54 -7.89 4.74
CA ILE A 176 -1.30 -7.71 3.51
C ILE A 176 -2.68 -8.31 3.72
N SER A 177 -3.70 -7.55 3.38
CA SER A 177 -5.10 -7.97 3.39
C SER A 177 -5.55 -8.26 1.96
N GLU A 178 -6.85 -8.25 1.71
CA GLU A 178 -7.46 -8.64 0.44
C GLU A 178 -6.98 -7.80 -0.76
N LEU A 179 -6.83 -8.50 -1.87
CA LEU A 179 -6.76 -7.94 -3.21
C LEU A 179 -8.18 -7.76 -3.73
N GLN A 180 -8.53 -6.53 -4.11
CA GLN A 180 -9.82 -6.24 -4.73
C GLN A 180 -9.61 -5.69 -6.14
N GLY A 181 -10.38 -6.20 -7.09
CA GLY A 181 -10.62 -5.52 -8.36
C GLY A 181 -11.70 -4.45 -8.17
N GLY A 182 -11.82 -3.57 -9.16
CA GLY A 182 -12.82 -2.51 -9.16
C GLY A 182 -14.25 -2.98 -8.98
N VAL A 183 -15.04 -2.13 -8.34
CA VAL A 183 -16.48 -2.34 -8.24
C VAL A 183 -17.18 -1.72 -9.47
N PRO A 184 -18.28 -2.32 -9.95
CA PRO A 184 -19.08 -1.71 -11.02
C PRO A 184 -19.49 -0.29 -10.68
N THR A 185 -19.55 0.57 -11.69
CA THR A 185 -20.13 1.91 -11.55
C THR A 185 -21.63 1.79 -11.26
N LEU A 186 -22.09 2.48 -10.22
CA LEU A 186 -23.50 2.56 -9.86
C LEU A 186 -24.00 3.97 -10.14
N GLU A 187 -24.87 4.11 -11.14
CA GLU A 187 -25.52 5.37 -11.46
C GLU A 187 -27.05 5.24 -11.28
N VAL A 188 -27.66 6.29 -10.75
CA VAL A 188 -29.12 6.44 -10.73
C VAL A 188 -29.50 7.40 -11.84
N VAL A 189 -30.22 6.89 -12.84
CA VAL A 189 -30.72 7.69 -13.96
C VAL A 189 -32.10 8.22 -13.60
N TYR A 190 -32.16 9.52 -13.31
CA TYR A 190 -33.40 10.21 -12.99
C TYR A 190 -34.12 10.66 -14.26
N ASN A 191 -35.06 9.86 -14.75
CA ASN A 191 -35.78 10.12 -16.01
C ASN A 191 -36.72 11.32 -15.93
N ASN A 192 -36.94 11.85 -14.73
CA ASN A 192 -37.91 12.92 -14.46
C ASN A 192 -37.28 14.26 -14.08
N GLY A 193 -35.94 14.38 -14.12
CA GLY A 193 -35.22 15.63 -13.81
C GLY A 193 -35.23 16.03 -12.32
N ILE A 194 -35.71 15.15 -11.44
CA ILE A 194 -35.65 15.27 -9.98
C ILE A 194 -34.62 14.28 -9.43
N ASN A 195 -33.76 14.71 -8.52
CA ASN A 195 -32.64 13.92 -8.00
C ASN A 195 -32.98 13.05 -6.78
N TYR A 196 -34.21 12.52 -6.74
CA TYR A 196 -34.67 11.57 -5.71
C TYR A 196 -35.70 10.61 -6.30
N LEU A 197 -35.71 9.37 -5.79
CA LEU A 197 -36.60 8.31 -6.26
C LEU A 197 -38.03 8.55 -5.77
N VAL A 198 -39.00 8.40 -6.67
CA VAL A 198 -40.44 8.52 -6.32
C VAL A 198 -41.20 7.30 -6.82
N GLU A 199 -41.73 6.51 -5.90
CA GLU A 199 -42.60 5.38 -6.24
C GLU A 199 -44.00 5.86 -6.64
N GLU A 200 -44.52 5.34 -7.74
CA GLU A 200 -45.93 5.42 -8.18
C GLU A 200 -46.55 6.83 -8.32
N CYS A 201 -45.77 7.92 -8.28
CA CYS A 201 -46.29 9.28 -8.48
C CYS A 201 -46.16 9.81 -9.91
N ILE A 202 -45.49 9.06 -10.80
CA ILE A 202 -45.03 9.53 -12.12
C ILE A 202 -45.09 8.40 -13.16
N ASP A 203 -45.54 8.73 -14.38
CA ASP A 203 -45.73 7.79 -15.50
C ASP A 203 -44.42 7.40 -16.22
N ALA A 204 -43.26 7.70 -15.63
CA ALA A 204 -41.94 7.30 -16.14
C ALA A 204 -41.11 6.71 -14.98
N PRO A 205 -40.65 5.45 -15.09
CA PRO A 205 -39.84 4.83 -14.06
C PRO A 205 -38.45 5.46 -14.00
N ASP A 206 -37.93 5.69 -12.80
CA ASP A 206 -36.50 5.94 -12.60
C ASP A 206 -35.74 4.60 -12.71
N GLU A 207 -34.52 4.63 -13.23
CA GLU A 207 -33.72 3.41 -13.47
C GLU A 207 -32.44 3.43 -12.62
N ILE A 208 -32.14 2.30 -11.97
CA ILE A 208 -30.82 2.06 -11.39
C ILE A 208 -30.01 1.29 -12.43
N VAL A 209 -28.97 1.93 -12.95
CA VAL A 209 -28.08 1.32 -13.95
C VAL A 209 -26.83 0.86 -13.23
N ILE A 210 -26.54 -0.43 -13.35
CA ILE A 210 -25.27 -1.02 -12.92
C ILE A 210 -24.44 -1.21 -14.18
N GLY A 211 -23.45 -0.33 -14.36
CA GLY A 211 -22.49 -0.38 -15.46
C GLY A 211 -21.28 -1.23 -15.09
N LEU A 212 -20.80 -2.03 -16.03
CA LEU A 212 -19.51 -2.73 -15.92
C LEU A 212 -18.43 -2.07 -16.79
N ASP A 213 -18.77 -0.95 -17.45
CA ASP A 213 -17.89 -0.20 -18.34
C ASP A 213 -17.50 1.13 -17.69
N ALA A 214 -16.28 1.58 -17.92
CA ALA A 214 -15.74 2.83 -17.37
C ALA A 214 -16.35 4.09 -18.03
N ASP A 215 -17.06 3.92 -19.15
CA ASP A 215 -17.67 4.99 -19.95
C ASP A 215 -19.21 4.87 -19.94
N LEU A 216 -19.86 5.39 -18.89
CA LEU A 216 -21.27 5.81 -18.93
C LEU A 216 -21.37 7.33 -18.80
#